data_AF-A0AAQ4E0D2-F1
#
_entry.id   AF-A0AAQ4E0D2-F1
#
_cell.length_a   1.000
_cell.length_b   1.000
_cell.length_c   1.000
_cell.angle_alpha   90.00
_cell.angle_beta   90.00
_cell.angle_gamma   90.00
#
_symmetry.space_group_name_H-M   'P 1'
#
loop_
_entity.id
_entity.type
_entity.pdbx_description
1 polymer ?
#
loop_
_entity_poly.entity_id
_entity_poly.type
_entity_poly.pdbx_seq_one_letter_code
_entity_poly.pdbx_strand_id
1 'polypeptide(L)'
;MNFVDSAANGALVKAISSNTNLDCVVLEGVNFPDSDCKVLAEAAVRGPHLNDLELHCESSDAFLLRHMAPVAESSYSIFRLEVWYHNEAEEEYRTVKHVTIRNSGLVIRAARFVMGDDTSYCARALELVSGHPKLLEMLQHRAAASCDEVKEMIRGALRRIAGMNQFMRAAGVIKERVECCVGRDRETQLHELNEYCWMHIRIYLKVADILEPPLLTV
;
A
#
# COMPACT_ATOMS: atom_id res chain seq x y z
N MET A 1 22.14 -6.58 -31.89
CA MET A 1 21.40 -7.76 -31.40
C MET A 1 22.28 -8.42 -30.35
N ASN A 2 22.27 -7.89 -29.13
CA ASN A 2 23.08 -8.44 -28.04
C ASN A 2 22.23 -9.52 -27.36
N PHE A 3 22.46 -10.77 -27.73
CA PHE A 3 21.98 -11.91 -26.96
C PHE A 3 22.72 -11.90 -25.63
N VAL A 4 22.14 -11.23 -24.62
CA VAL A 4 22.44 -11.59 -23.24
C VAL A 4 21.96 -13.03 -23.07
N ASP A 5 22.86 -13.88 -22.57
CA ASP A 5 22.65 -15.32 -22.42
C ASP A 5 21.33 -15.61 -21.68
N SER A 6 20.46 -16.45 -22.24
CA SER A 6 19.15 -16.77 -21.65
C SER A 6 19.28 -17.30 -20.22
N ALA A 7 20.39 -17.98 -19.91
CA ALA A 7 20.71 -18.43 -18.56
C ALA A 7 21.00 -17.25 -17.59
N ALA A 8 21.63 -16.18 -18.08
CA ALA A 8 21.92 -14.99 -17.28
C ALA A 8 20.63 -14.19 -16.97
N ASN A 9 19.72 -14.06 -17.94
CA ASN A 9 18.42 -13.40 -17.73
C ASN A 9 17.57 -14.15 -16.69
N GLY A 10 17.50 -15.48 -16.79
CA GLY A 10 16.77 -16.29 -15.80
C GLY A 10 17.39 -16.21 -14.41
N ALA A 11 18.72 -16.18 -14.30
CA ALA A 11 19.40 -15.98 -13.02
C ALA A 11 19.12 -14.61 -12.40
N LEU A 12 19.08 -13.56 -13.22
CA LEU A 12 18.77 -12.19 -12.79
C LEU A 12 17.34 -12.08 -12.27
N VAL A 13 16.36 -12.60 -13.01
CA VAL A 13 14.94 -12.60 -12.60
C VAL A 13 14.75 -13.36 -11.29
N LYS A 14 15.42 -14.50 -11.13
CA LYS A 14 15.41 -15.27 -9.89
C LYS A 14 16.04 -14.49 -8.74
N ALA A 15 17.15 -13.79 -8.98
CA ALA A 15 17.79 -12.96 -7.97
C ALA A 15 16.88 -11.81 -7.52
N ILE A 16 16.22 -11.12 -8.45
CA ILE A 16 15.28 -10.03 -8.15
C ILE A 16 14.08 -10.56 -7.34
N SER A 17 13.43 -11.61 -7.83
CA SER A 17 12.20 -12.17 -7.22
C SER A 17 12.39 -12.82 -5.86
N SER A 18 13.61 -13.28 -5.54
CA SER A 18 13.94 -13.84 -4.22
C SER A 18 14.54 -12.82 -3.26
N ASN A 19 14.79 -11.59 -3.69
CA ASN A 19 15.37 -10.57 -2.85
C ASN A 19 14.31 -9.90 -1.95
N THR A 20 14.64 -9.72 -0.68
CA THR A 20 13.74 -9.09 0.31
C THR A 20 14.16 -7.68 0.71
N ASN A 21 15.16 -7.10 0.03
CA ASN A 21 15.73 -5.79 0.36
C ASN A 21 15.83 -4.85 -0.85
N LEU A 22 15.64 -5.36 -2.07
CA LEU A 22 15.61 -4.54 -3.27
C LEU A 22 14.31 -3.73 -3.30
N ASP A 23 14.47 -2.41 -3.39
CA ASP A 23 13.40 -1.43 -3.47
C ASP A 23 13.26 -0.81 -4.87
N CYS A 24 14.38 -0.68 -5.58
CA CYS A 24 14.48 -0.12 -6.91
C CYS A 24 15.26 -1.06 -7.85
N VAL A 25 14.70 -1.32 -9.03
CA VAL A 25 15.34 -2.10 -10.10
C VAL A 25 15.19 -1.36 -11.43
N VAL A 26 16.32 -1.14 -12.10
CA VAL A 26 16.39 -0.54 -13.44
C VAL A 26 17.01 -1.55 -14.39
N LEU A 27 16.28 -1.88 -15.47
CA LEU A 27 16.67 -2.88 -16.46
C LEU A 27 16.63 -2.26 -17.86
N GLU A 28 17.81 -1.93 -18.38
CA GLU A 28 17.98 -1.31 -19.69
C GLU A 28 18.56 -2.28 -20.71
N GLY A 29 17.95 -2.36 -21.90
CA GLY A 29 18.47 -3.15 -23.01
C GLY A 29 18.44 -4.66 -22.81
N VAL A 30 17.74 -5.15 -21.77
CA VAL A 30 17.54 -6.57 -21.51
C VAL A 30 16.20 -6.99 -22.08
N ASN A 31 16.18 -8.07 -22.86
CA ASN A 31 14.93 -8.65 -23.38
C ASN A 31 14.63 -9.96 -22.64
N PHE A 32 13.50 -9.98 -21.95
CA PHE A 32 13.00 -11.11 -21.19
C PHE A 32 11.92 -11.86 -21.98
N PRO A 33 11.92 -13.20 -21.93
CA PRO A 33 10.77 -13.96 -22.38
C PRO A 33 9.55 -13.69 -21.48
N ASP A 34 8.35 -13.92 -22.02
CA ASP A 34 7.08 -13.73 -21.31
C ASP A 34 7.03 -14.42 -19.93
N SER A 35 7.63 -15.61 -19.80
CA SER A 35 7.74 -16.34 -18.54
C SER A 35 8.50 -15.58 -17.46
N ASP A 36 9.56 -14.87 -17.83
CA ASP A 36 10.40 -14.10 -16.91
C ASP A 36 9.73 -12.78 -16.55
N CYS A 37 9.08 -12.12 -17.52
CA CYS A 37 8.23 -10.94 -17.26
C CYS A 37 7.12 -11.25 -16.25
N LYS A 38 6.52 -12.44 -16.32
CA LYS A 38 5.52 -12.87 -15.33
C LYS A 38 6.11 -12.93 -13.91
N VAL A 39 7.29 -13.52 -13.75
CA VAL A 39 7.95 -13.62 -12.44
C VAL A 39 8.31 -12.24 -11.89
N LEU A 40 8.81 -11.34 -12.76
CA LEU A 40 9.09 -9.94 -12.38
C LEU A 40 7.82 -9.19 -11.98
N ALA A 41 6.73 -9.34 -12.74
CA ALA A 41 5.44 -8.75 -12.42
C ALA A 41 4.93 -9.22 -11.05
N GLU A 42 4.98 -10.51 -10.77
CA GLU A 42 4.58 -11.07 -9.48
C GLU A 42 5.46 -10.54 -8.34
N ALA A 43 6.77 -10.44 -8.55
CA ALA A 43 7.69 -9.87 -7.56
C ALA A 43 7.40 -8.39 -7.26
N ALA A 44 7.11 -7.57 -8.28
CA ALA A 44 6.79 -6.16 -8.11
C ALA A 44 5.42 -5.93 -7.44
N VAL A 45 4.42 -6.73 -7.81
CA VAL A 45 3.04 -6.54 -7.33
C VAL A 45 2.82 -7.18 -5.94
N ARG A 46 3.42 -8.34 -5.67
CA ARG A 46 3.19 -9.09 -4.42
C ARG A 46 4.34 -8.96 -3.42
N GLY A 47 5.53 -8.60 -3.89
CA GLY A 47 6.69 -8.39 -3.03
C GLY A 47 6.49 -7.16 -2.14
N PRO A 48 6.82 -7.24 -0.84
CA PRO A 48 6.68 -6.09 0.07
C PRO A 48 7.79 -5.04 -0.09
N HIS A 49 8.76 -5.28 -0.97
CA HIS A 49 9.99 -4.49 -1.02
C HIS A 49 10.23 -3.81 -2.36
N LEU A 50 9.98 -4.47 -3.50
CA LEU A 50 10.18 -3.88 -4.82
C LEU A 50 9.07 -2.87 -5.12
N ASN A 51 9.37 -1.59 -4.98
CA ASN A 51 8.39 -0.50 -5.12
C ASN A 51 8.62 0.33 -6.39
N ASP A 52 9.86 0.37 -6.88
CA ASP A 52 10.26 1.10 -8.07
C ASP A 52 10.84 0.12 -9.11
N LEU A 53 10.18 0.00 -10.27
CA LEU A 53 10.62 -0.85 -11.38
C LEU A 53 10.70 -0.02 -12.66
N GLU A 54 11.86 -0.01 -13.30
CA GLU A 54 12.08 0.59 -14.61
C GLU A 54 12.54 -0.51 -15.57
N LEU A 55 11.79 -0.71 -16.65
CA LEU A 55 12.12 -1.63 -17.72
C LEU A 55 12.06 -0.87 -19.04
N HIS A 56 13.12 -0.98 -19.83
CA HIS A 56 13.24 -0.24 -21.09
C HIS A 56 13.51 -1.23 -22.21
N CYS A 57 12.47 -1.94 -22.63
CA CYS A 57 12.55 -2.94 -23.69
C CYS A 57 11.20 -3.15 -24.39
N GLU A 58 11.14 -2.84 -25.69
CA GLU A 58 9.89 -2.83 -26.49
C GLU A 58 9.00 -4.06 -26.28
N SER A 59 9.57 -5.28 -26.41
CA SER A 59 8.79 -6.52 -26.29
C SER A 59 8.54 -6.96 -24.85
N SER A 60 9.46 -6.69 -23.92
CA SER A 60 9.31 -7.13 -22.52
C SER A 60 8.33 -6.26 -21.74
N ASP A 61 8.23 -4.97 -22.09
CA ASP A 61 7.35 -4.00 -21.45
C ASP A 61 5.88 -4.41 -21.59
N ALA A 62 5.47 -4.82 -22.80
CA ALA A 62 4.11 -5.29 -23.06
C ALA A 62 3.77 -6.57 -22.26
N PHE A 63 4.70 -7.53 -22.20
CA PHE A 63 4.49 -8.75 -21.41
C PHE A 63 4.40 -8.45 -19.91
N LEU A 64 5.30 -7.59 -19.39
CA LEU A 64 5.29 -7.19 -17.99
C LEU A 64 3.94 -6.55 -17.61
N LEU A 65 3.47 -5.58 -18.40
CA LEU A 65 2.19 -4.90 -18.18
C LEU A 65 1.00 -5.87 -18.17
N ARG A 66 0.95 -6.82 -19.11
CA ARG A 66 -0.10 -7.84 -19.20
C ARG A 66 -0.19 -8.74 -17.96
N HIS A 67 0.95 -9.06 -17.34
CA HIS A 67 0.96 -9.84 -16.10
C HIS A 67 0.67 -8.99 -14.87
N MET A 68 1.02 -7.70 -14.88
CA MET A 68 0.80 -6.81 -13.75
C MET A 68 -0.65 -6.34 -13.64
N ALA A 69 -1.27 -5.89 -14.73
CA ALA A 69 -2.58 -5.26 -14.70
C ALA A 69 -3.67 -6.08 -13.97
N PRO A 70 -3.79 -7.41 -14.15
CA PRO A 70 -4.82 -8.20 -13.48
C PRO A 70 -4.67 -8.28 -11.95
N VAL A 71 -3.47 -8.00 -11.42
CA VAL A 71 -3.15 -8.15 -9.99
C VAL A 71 -2.79 -6.82 -9.32
N ALA A 72 -2.52 -5.77 -10.09
CA ALA A 72 -2.05 -4.47 -9.62
C ALA A 72 -3.03 -3.79 -8.65
N GLU A 73 -4.33 -3.88 -8.92
CA GLU A 73 -5.38 -3.25 -8.09
C GLU A 73 -5.32 -3.67 -6.63
N SER A 74 -4.92 -4.91 -6.35
CA SER A 74 -4.79 -5.44 -4.99
C SER A 74 -3.48 -5.06 -4.29
N SER A 75 -2.52 -4.47 -5.02
CA SER A 75 -1.19 -4.19 -4.52
C SER A 75 -1.00 -2.75 -4.07
N TYR A 76 -0.39 -2.59 -2.90
CA TYR A 76 0.02 -1.31 -2.35
C TYR A 76 1.54 -1.12 -2.33
N SER A 77 2.31 -2.07 -2.89
CA SER A 77 3.78 -2.03 -2.91
C SER A 77 4.32 -1.19 -4.07
N ILE A 78 3.75 -1.34 -5.28
CA ILE A 78 4.31 -0.63 -6.43
C ILE A 78 3.99 0.86 -6.38
N PHE A 79 5.04 1.66 -6.48
CA PHE A 79 5.00 3.11 -6.37
C PHE A 79 5.43 3.79 -7.67
N ARG A 80 6.44 3.25 -8.35
CA ARG A 80 6.88 3.73 -9.66
C ARG A 80 7.03 2.54 -10.60
N LEU A 81 6.41 2.68 -11.78
CA LEU A 81 6.66 1.83 -12.93
C LEU A 81 7.02 2.74 -14.10
N GLU A 82 8.18 2.51 -14.70
CA GLU A 82 8.56 3.13 -15.96
C GLU A 82 8.81 2.05 -17.01
N VAL A 83 8.11 2.19 -18.12
CA VAL A 83 8.18 1.31 -19.29
C VAL A 83 8.15 2.16 -20.54
N TRP A 84 8.72 1.69 -21.64
CA TRP A 84 8.51 2.34 -22.92
C TRP A 84 7.07 2.09 -23.37
N TYR A 85 6.33 3.19 -23.52
CA TYR A 85 4.94 3.15 -23.90
C TYR A 85 4.80 2.77 -25.38
N HIS A 86 4.22 1.60 -25.62
CA HIS A 86 3.81 1.15 -26.95
C HIS A 86 2.30 0.83 -26.94
N ASN A 87 1.62 1.11 -28.06
CA ASN A 87 0.16 1.01 -28.15
C ASN A 87 -0.42 -0.39 -27.85
N GLU A 88 0.40 -1.46 -27.88
CA GLU A 88 -0.05 -2.85 -27.74
C GLU A 88 -0.48 -3.27 -26.32
N ALA A 89 -0.20 -2.45 -25.31
CA ALA A 89 -0.54 -2.69 -23.91
C ALA A 89 -1.06 -1.41 -23.22
N GLU A 90 -1.79 -0.58 -23.96
CA GLU A 90 -2.24 0.74 -23.50
C GLU A 90 -3.20 0.66 -22.29
N GLU A 91 -4.15 -0.27 -22.30
CA GLU A 91 -5.11 -0.44 -21.21
C GLU A 91 -4.43 -1.00 -19.95
N GLU A 92 -3.50 -1.93 -20.13
CA GLU A 92 -2.69 -2.47 -19.04
C GLU A 92 -1.77 -1.40 -18.43
N TYR A 93 -1.14 -0.58 -19.28
CA TYR A 93 -0.36 0.58 -18.84
C TYR A 93 -1.21 1.55 -18.03
N ARG A 94 -2.40 1.91 -18.51
CA ARG A 94 -3.34 2.78 -17.78
C ARG A 94 -3.71 2.22 -16.43
N THR A 95 -4.01 0.92 -16.37
CA THR A 95 -4.36 0.20 -15.14
C THR A 95 -3.23 0.30 -14.12
N VAL A 96 -2.01 -0.09 -14.49
CA VAL A 96 -0.86 -0.05 -13.58
C VAL A 96 -0.49 1.39 -13.22
N LYS A 97 -0.58 2.33 -14.16
CA LYS A 97 -0.33 3.76 -13.89
C LYS A 97 -1.32 4.31 -12.88
N HIS A 98 -2.60 3.99 -13.00
CA HIS A 98 -3.62 4.37 -12.04
C HIS A 98 -3.31 3.83 -10.63
N VAL A 99 -2.82 2.60 -10.52
CA VAL A 99 -2.37 2.01 -9.24
C VAL A 99 -1.20 2.78 -8.64
N THR A 100 -0.17 3.13 -9.42
CA THR A 100 0.98 3.91 -8.91
C THR A 100 0.55 5.30 -8.39
N ILE A 101 -0.38 5.96 -9.10
CA ILE A 101 -0.95 7.26 -8.68
C ILE A 101 -1.75 7.09 -7.38
N ARG A 102 -2.59 6.06 -7.29
CA ARG A 102 -3.37 5.74 -6.09
C ARG A 102 -2.46 5.51 -4.89
N ASN A 103 -1.42 4.67 -5.04
CA ASN A 103 -0.48 4.34 -3.97
C ASN A 103 0.31 5.57 -3.51
N SER A 104 0.73 6.43 -4.43
CA SER A 104 1.30 7.75 -4.14
C SER A 104 0.36 8.63 -3.32
N GLY A 105 -0.92 8.69 -3.71
CA GLY A 105 -1.94 9.43 -2.96
C GLY A 105 -2.17 8.88 -1.55
N LEU A 106 -2.10 7.56 -1.36
CA LEU A 106 -2.20 6.91 -0.04
C LEU A 106 -1.01 7.29 0.85
N VAL A 107 0.22 7.27 0.33
CA VAL A 107 1.41 7.68 1.09
C VAL A 107 1.32 9.13 1.55
N ILE A 108 0.87 10.05 0.69
CA ILE A 108 0.69 11.46 1.05
C ILE A 108 -0.34 11.62 2.17
N ARG A 109 -1.46 10.90 2.11
CA ARG A 109 -2.52 10.94 3.13
C ARG A 109 -2.05 10.32 4.45
N ALA A 110 -1.36 9.18 4.39
CA ALA A 110 -0.77 8.55 5.57
C ALA A 110 0.23 9.48 6.26
N ALA A 111 1.09 10.16 5.49
CA ALA A 111 2.04 11.14 6.03
C ALA A 111 1.31 12.31 6.73
N ARG A 112 0.22 12.82 6.16
CA ARG A 112 -0.61 13.85 6.83
C ARG A 112 -1.17 13.35 8.15
N PHE A 113 -1.67 12.12 8.20
CA PHE A 113 -2.17 11.52 9.43
C PHE A 113 -1.10 11.47 10.51
N VAL A 114 0.09 10.98 10.16
CA VAL A 114 1.23 10.92 11.08
C VAL A 114 1.57 12.31 11.61
N MET A 115 1.55 13.34 10.75
CA MET A 115 1.80 14.73 11.10
C MET A 115 0.64 15.43 11.85
N GLY A 116 -0.51 14.78 12.06
CA GLY A 116 -1.58 15.26 12.94
C GLY A 116 -2.93 15.55 12.29
N ASP A 117 -3.11 15.28 10.99
CA ASP A 117 -4.43 15.26 10.36
C ASP A 117 -5.26 14.08 10.92
N ASP A 118 -6.54 14.28 11.22
CA ASP A 118 -7.40 13.29 11.88
C ASP A 118 -8.58 12.81 11.00
N THR A 119 -8.53 13.07 9.69
CA THR A 119 -9.58 12.61 8.77
C THR A 119 -9.56 11.09 8.54
N SER A 120 -10.74 10.51 8.29
CA SER A 120 -10.90 9.07 8.07
C SER A 120 -10.17 8.54 6.84
N TYR A 121 -10.13 9.33 5.77
CA TYR A 121 -9.33 9.02 4.59
C TYR A 121 -7.83 8.91 4.91
N CYS A 122 -7.31 9.76 5.79
CA CYS A 122 -5.91 9.77 6.20
C CYS A 122 -5.60 8.59 7.15
N ALA A 123 -6.50 8.29 8.09
CA ALA A 123 -6.39 7.12 8.96
C ALA A 123 -6.40 5.79 8.18
N ARG A 124 -7.33 5.66 7.23
CA ARG A 124 -7.42 4.51 6.32
C ARG A 124 -6.14 4.34 5.50
N ALA A 125 -5.60 5.43 4.97
CA ALA A 125 -4.37 5.39 4.21
C ALA A 125 -3.20 4.91 5.07
N LEU A 126 -3.07 5.40 6.31
CA LEU A 126 -2.02 4.94 7.23
C LEU A 126 -2.06 3.42 7.44
N GLU A 127 -3.23 2.82 7.67
CA GLU A 127 -3.31 1.37 7.86
C GLU A 127 -2.81 0.59 6.65
N LEU A 128 -3.09 1.07 5.43
CA LEU A 128 -2.71 0.40 4.19
C LEU A 128 -1.21 0.50 3.89
N VAL A 129 -0.59 1.66 4.15
CA VAL A 129 0.80 1.93 3.71
C VAL A 129 1.78 2.19 4.86
N SER A 130 1.41 1.88 6.11
CA SER A 130 2.28 2.09 7.29
C SER A 130 3.64 1.40 7.20
N GLY A 131 3.73 0.28 6.48
CA GLY A 131 4.99 -0.45 6.24
C GLY A 131 5.75 -0.01 4.99
N HIS A 132 5.23 0.96 4.21
CA HIS A 132 5.77 1.29 2.90
C HIS A 132 7.03 2.17 3.00
N PRO A 133 8.16 1.84 2.32
CA PRO A 133 9.40 2.62 2.37
C PRO A 133 9.23 4.09 1.96
N LYS A 134 8.45 4.37 0.92
CA LYS A 134 8.16 5.76 0.51
C LYS A 134 7.45 6.60 1.56
N LEU A 135 6.70 6.01 2.49
CA LEU A 135 6.14 6.75 3.62
C LEU A 135 7.24 7.20 4.58
N LEU A 136 8.19 6.31 4.86
CA LEU A 136 9.37 6.60 5.68
C LEU A 136 10.20 7.72 5.04
N GLU A 137 10.58 7.57 3.77
CA GLU A 137 11.35 8.58 3.02
C GLU A 137 10.65 9.96 3.04
N MET A 138 9.35 9.99 2.74
CA MET A 138 8.58 11.23 2.72
C MET A 138 8.54 11.92 4.08
N LEU A 139 8.36 11.16 5.16
CA LEU A 139 8.30 11.71 6.51
C LEU A 139 9.68 12.17 7.00
N GLN A 140 10.76 11.45 6.69
CA GLN A 140 12.13 11.90 7.01
C GLN A 140 12.40 13.27 6.40
N HIS A 141 12.02 13.45 5.14
CA HIS A 141 12.24 14.71 4.42
C HIS A 141 11.32 15.84 4.93
N ARG A 142 10.06 15.55 5.27
CA ARG A 142 9.11 16.57 5.74
C ARG A 142 9.28 16.98 7.19
N ALA A 143 9.60 16.03 8.07
CA ALA A 143 9.79 16.26 9.49
C ALA A 143 11.25 16.63 9.84
N ALA A 144 12.17 16.53 8.87
CA ALA A 144 13.61 16.67 9.10
C ALA A 144 14.09 15.78 10.27
N ALA A 145 13.62 14.53 10.27
CA ALA A 145 13.81 13.57 11.36
C ALA A 145 14.58 12.33 10.88
N SER A 146 15.25 11.66 11.83
CA SER A 146 15.96 10.41 11.58
C SER A 146 14.99 9.26 11.26
N CYS A 147 15.54 8.17 10.70
CA CYS A 147 14.77 6.97 10.36
C CYS A 147 14.04 6.39 11.59
N ASP A 148 14.71 6.35 12.75
CA ASP A 148 14.13 5.77 13.96
C ASP A 148 13.05 6.67 14.57
N GLU A 149 13.24 8.00 14.54
CA GLU A 149 12.21 8.96 14.95
C GLU A 149 10.96 8.82 14.08
N VAL A 150 11.12 8.74 12.76
CA VAL A 150 9.98 8.57 11.85
C VAL A 150 9.27 7.23 12.07
N LYS A 151 10.00 6.14 12.30
CA LYS A 151 9.38 4.86 12.67
C LYS A 151 8.56 4.98 13.96
N GLU A 152 9.05 5.70 14.96
CA GLU A 152 8.27 5.97 16.17
C GLU A 152 7.08 6.91 15.94
N MET A 153 7.18 7.88 15.03
CA MET A 153 6.04 8.69 14.63
C MET A 153 4.94 7.84 13.98
N ILE A 154 5.30 6.93 13.06
CA ILE A 154 4.36 6.00 12.42
C ILE A 154 3.73 5.07 13.47
N ARG A 155 4.54 4.45 14.34
CA ARG A 155 4.04 3.59 15.43
C ARG A 155 3.15 4.36 16.39
N GLY A 156 3.51 5.60 16.73
CA GLY A 156 2.71 6.50 17.55
C GLY A 156 1.36 6.77 16.91
N ALA A 157 1.33 7.08 15.61
CA ALA A 157 0.09 7.30 14.88
C ALA A 157 -0.81 6.05 14.82
N LEU A 158 -0.23 4.86 14.64
CA LEU A 158 -0.97 3.59 14.72
C LEU A 158 -1.52 3.34 16.13
N ARG A 159 -0.73 3.60 17.18
CA ARG A 159 -1.19 3.52 18.58
C ARG A 159 -2.35 4.48 18.84
N ARG A 160 -2.34 5.69 18.26
CA ARG A 160 -3.45 6.65 18.40
C ARG A 160 -4.79 6.10 17.93
N ILE A 161 -4.82 5.19 16.95
CA ILE A 161 -6.06 4.59 16.41
C ILE A 161 -6.31 3.16 16.92
N ALA A 162 -5.55 2.69 17.90
CA ALA A 162 -5.65 1.33 18.39
C ALA A 162 -6.85 1.13 19.32
N GLY A 163 -7.17 2.10 20.17
CA GLY A 163 -8.30 2.03 21.10
C GLY A 163 -9.66 2.22 20.42
N MET A 164 -10.72 1.69 21.02
CA MET A 164 -12.06 1.65 20.43
C MET A 164 -12.59 3.03 20.04
N ASN A 165 -12.58 3.98 20.99
CA ASN A 165 -13.11 5.32 20.75
C ASN A 165 -12.27 6.05 19.69
N GLN A 166 -10.95 5.92 19.74
CA GLN A 166 -10.07 6.58 18.77
C GLN A 166 -10.20 5.96 17.39
N PHE A 167 -10.32 4.64 17.29
CA PHE A 167 -10.60 3.95 16.04
C PHE A 167 -11.92 4.41 15.44
N MET A 168 -13.01 4.40 16.22
CA MET A 168 -14.32 4.79 15.73
C MET A 168 -14.39 6.27 15.33
N ARG A 169 -13.67 7.15 16.04
CA ARG A 169 -13.49 8.55 15.62
C ARG A 169 -12.71 8.66 14.33
N ALA A 170 -11.56 8.00 14.25
CA ALA A 170 -10.73 7.99 13.06
C ALA A 170 -11.47 7.38 11.87
N ALA A 171 -12.36 6.42 12.07
CA ALA A 171 -13.20 5.85 11.02
C ALA A 171 -14.45 6.70 10.70
N GLY A 172 -14.68 7.81 11.40
CA GLY A 172 -15.84 8.68 11.20
C GLY A 172 -17.17 8.12 11.71
N VAL A 173 -17.15 7.05 12.51
CA VAL A 173 -18.35 6.42 13.08
C VAL A 173 -18.94 7.27 14.21
N ILE A 174 -18.08 7.86 15.03
CA ILE A 174 -18.48 8.68 16.18
C ILE A 174 -17.72 10.00 16.20
N LYS A 175 -18.29 11.01 16.85
CA LYS A 175 -17.62 12.31 17.06
C LYS A 175 -16.67 12.30 18.26
N GLU A 176 -17.10 11.71 19.39
CA GLU A 176 -16.36 11.84 20.65
C GLU A 176 -16.08 10.49 21.33
N ARG A 177 -17.11 9.76 21.74
CA ARG A 177 -16.97 8.45 22.37
C ARG A 177 -18.26 7.64 22.26
N VAL A 178 -18.13 6.31 22.37
CA VAL A 178 -19.29 5.42 22.48
C VAL A 178 -19.82 5.49 23.90
N GLU A 179 -21.08 5.86 24.02
CA GLU A 179 -21.87 5.73 25.25
C GLU A 179 -23.13 4.93 24.90
N CYS A 180 -23.36 3.83 25.61
CA CYS A 180 -24.61 3.11 25.44
C CYS A 180 -25.66 3.67 26.39
N CYS A 181 -26.93 3.61 25.98
CA CYS A 181 -28.04 3.95 26.85
C CYS A 181 -28.10 2.97 28.02
N VAL A 182 -28.55 3.47 29.19
CA VAL A 182 -28.76 2.67 30.40
C VAL A 182 -29.50 1.38 30.03
N GLY A 183 -28.83 0.24 30.20
CA GLY A 183 -29.33 -1.06 29.77
C GLY A 183 -30.65 -1.40 30.43
N ARG A 184 -31.61 -1.90 29.65
CA ARG A 184 -32.82 -2.54 30.20
C ARG A 184 -32.55 -3.96 30.70
N ASP A 185 -31.45 -4.57 30.25
CA ASP A 185 -31.07 -5.95 30.55
C ASP A 185 -29.58 -6.07 30.93
N ARG A 186 -29.23 -7.13 31.66
CA ARG A 186 -27.88 -7.43 32.20
C ARG A 186 -26.82 -7.80 31.14
N GLU A 187 -27.02 -7.38 29.90
CA GLU A 187 -26.11 -7.73 28.80
C GLU A 187 -24.93 -6.76 28.74
N THR A 188 -23.75 -7.30 28.45
CA THR A 188 -22.54 -6.49 28.25
C THR A 188 -22.72 -5.59 27.04
N GLN A 189 -22.56 -4.29 27.24
CA GLN A 189 -22.72 -3.29 26.18
C GLN A 189 -21.37 -2.96 25.52
N LEU A 190 -21.42 -2.38 24.32
CA LEU A 190 -20.22 -2.08 23.52
C LEU A 190 -19.21 -1.18 24.27
N HIS A 191 -19.68 -0.19 25.02
CA HIS A 191 -18.81 0.69 25.80
C HIS A 191 -18.14 0.00 27.02
N GLU A 192 -18.63 -1.18 27.41
CA GLU A 192 -18.09 -1.98 28.51
C GLU A 192 -17.02 -2.98 28.03
N LEU A 193 -16.76 -3.06 26.72
CA LEU A 193 -15.64 -3.82 26.21
C LEU A 193 -14.32 -3.23 26.73
N ASN A 194 -13.58 -4.04 27.47
CA ASN A 194 -12.23 -3.70 27.87
C ASN A 194 -11.28 -3.69 26.64
N GLU A 195 -10.10 -3.08 26.83
CA GLU A 195 -9.10 -2.93 25.77
C GLU A 195 -8.65 -4.28 25.18
N TYR A 196 -8.56 -5.33 26.00
CA TYR A 196 -8.16 -6.66 25.56
C TYR A 196 -9.16 -7.26 24.57
N CYS A 197 -10.45 -7.24 24.92
CA CYS A 197 -11.52 -7.70 24.05
C CYS A 197 -11.57 -6.88 22.76
N TRP A 198 -11.42 -5.55 22.86
CA TRP A 198 -11.36 -4.68 21.69
C TRP A 198 -10.17 -5.01 20.78
N MET A 199 -8.97 -5.24 21.33
CA MET A 199 -7.80 -5.62 20.54
C MET A 199 -8.03 -6.91 19.73
N HIS A 200 -8.73 -7.89 20.30
CA HIS A 200 -9.10 -9.12 19.59
C HIS A 200 -10.05 -8.86 18.41
N ILE A 201 -11.03 -7.96 18.59
CA ILE A 201 -11.90 -7.53 17.48
C ILE A 201 -11.09 -6.77 16.42
N ARG A 202 -10.18 -5.90 16.86
CA ARG A 202 -9.40 -5.00 16.00
C ARG A 202 -8.48 -5.75 15.03
N ILE A 203 -8.12 -7.00 15.31
CA ILE A 203 -7.37 -7.85 14.38
C ILE A 203 -8.17 -8.09 13.08
N TYR A 204 -9.50 -8.16 13.19
CA TYR A 204 -10.41 -8.44 12.07
C TYR A 204 -11.06 -7.20 11.45
N LEU A 205 -10.88 -6.02 12.06
CA LEU A 205 -11.55 -4.80 11.64
C LEU A 205 -10.54 -3.71 11.30
N LYS A 206 -10.57 -3.23 10.06
CA LYS A 206 -9.82 -2.08 9.54
C LYS A 206 -10.72 -0.87 9.37
N VAL A 207 -10.13 0.33 9.34
CA VAL A 207 -10.84 1.58 9.01
C VAL A 207 -11.45 1.48 7.61
N ALA A 208 -10.79 0.77 6.69
CA ALA A 208 -11.31 0.51 5.35
C ALA A 208 -12.60 -0.34 5.31
N ASP A 209 -12.90 -1.10 6.37
CA ASP A 209 -14.09 -1.97 6.43
C ASP A 209 -15.34 -1.18 6.84
N ILE A 210 -15.18 0.05 7.32
CA ILE A 210 -16.30 0.93 7.65
C ILE A 210 -16.85 1.53 6.38
N LEU A 211 -18.06 1.11 6.02
CA LEU A 211 -18.78 1.63 4.87
C LEU A 211 -19.22 3.07 5.15
N GLU A 212 -18.86 3.98 4.25
CA GLU A 212 -19.47 5.32 4.27
C GLU A 212 -20.98 5.18 4.05
N PRO A 213 -21.81 5.92 4.80
CA PRO A 213 -23.23 5.98 4.51
C PRO A 213 -23.39 6.41 3.04
N PRO A 214 -24.28 5.78 2.26
CA PRO A 214 -24.57 6.26 0.92
C PRO A 214 -24.90 7.75 1.02
N LEU A 215 -24.26 8.56 0.19
CA LEU A 215 -24.61 9.97 0.06
C LEU A 215 -26.11 10.01 -0.18
N LEU A 216 -26.87 10.52 0.79
CA LEU A 216 -28.29 10.77 0.61
C LEU A 216 -28.36 11.74 -0.58
N THR A 217 -28.75 11.23 -1.75
CA THR A 217 -29.13 12.05 -2.89
C THR A 217 -30.35 12.83 -2.44
N VAL A 218 -30.11 14.08 -2.00
CA VAL A 218 -31.15 15.08 -1.75
C VAL A 218 -31.67 15.58 -3.08
#